data_AF-Q8Z9P2-F1
#
_entry.id   AF-Q8Z9P2-F1
#
_cell.length_a   1.000
_cell.length_b   1.000
_cell.length_c   1.000
_cell.angle_alpha   90.00
_cell.angle_beta   90.00
_cell.angle_gamma   90.00
#
_symmetry.space_group_name_H-M   'P 1'
#
loop_
_entity.id
_entity.type
_entity.pdbx_description
1 polymer ?
#
loop_
_entity_poly.entity_id
_entity_poly.type
_entity_poly.pdbx_seq_one_letter_code
_entity_poly.pdbx_strand_id
1 'polypeptide(L)'
;MTIYLINSTHTYNDKTNELKNIKTGKIIKIAAMRIKCLEYMLNHAQQEIIYKKQLTNELWGERSQFISDANLTQILYLLRRDLKGFGLSQFFPRCLERVLK
;
A
#
# COMPACT_ATOMS: atom_id res chain seq x y z
N MET A 1 5.75 1.34 -16.86
CA MET A 1 6.77 0.84 -15.92
C MET A 1 7.21 2.03 -15.12
N THR A 2 6.75 2.08 -13.88
CA THR A 2 6.97 3.19 -12.95
C THR A 2 7.74 2.66 -11.76
N ILE A 3 8.83 3.33 -11.42
CA ILE A 3 9.60 3.06 -10.21
C ILE A 3 9.30 4.19 -9.23
N TYR A 4 8.63 3.86 -8.14
CA TYR A 4 8.27 4.83 -7.10
C TYR A 4 9.40 4.91 -6.07
N LEU A 5 9.86 6.11 -5.76
CA LEU A 5 10.80 6.36 -4.67
C LEU A 5 10.03 6.59 -3.37
N ILE A 6 10.26 5.74 -2.37
CA ILE A 6 9.58 5.78 -1.07
C ILE A 6 10.61 6.18 0.00
N ASN A 7 10.34 7.30 0.69
CA ASN A 7 11.18 7.86 1.76
C ASN A 7 12.67 7.95 1.38
N SER A 8 12.99 8.21 0.12
CA SER A 8 14.36 8.32 -0.44
C SER A 8 15.31 7.13 -0.16
N THR A 9 14.77 6.01 0.30
CA THR A 9 15.54 4.87 0.82
C THR A 9 15.10 3.54 0.20
N HIS A 10 13.90 3.52 -0.38
CA HIS A 10 13.30 2.34 -0.97
C HIS A 10 12.74 2.66 -2.34
N THR A 11 12.75 1.68 -3.23
CA THR A 11 12.04 1.76 -4.51
C THR A 11 10.96 0.68 -4.58
N TYR A 12 9.86 1.01 -5.24
CA TYR A 12 8.82 0.05 -5.61
C TYR A 12 8.73 -0.02 -7.14
N ASN A 13 8.70 -1.22 -7.70
CA ASN A 13 8.55 -1.46 -9.14
C ASN A 13 7.17 -2.09 -9.44
N ASP A 14 6.32 -1.34 -10.15
CA ASP A 14 4.95 -1.74 -10.52
C ASP A 14 4.87 -2.96 -11.44
N LYS A 15 5.93 -3.24 -12.20
CA LYS A 15 5.98 -4.37 -13.12
C LYS A 15 6.32 -5.68 -12.41
N THR A 16 7.19 -5.64 -11.40
CA THR A 16 7.68 -6.84 -10.72
C THR A 16 7.04 -7.09 -9.36
N ASN A 17 6.29 -6.11 -8.83
CA ASN A 17 5.71 -6.11 -7.48
C ASN A 17 6.77 -6.21 -6.39
N GLU A 18 7.95 -5.65 -6.65
CA GLU A 18 9.11 -5.73 -5.79
C GLU A 18 9.36 -4.40 -5.09
N LEU A 19 9.64 -4.51 -3.79
CA LEU A 19 10.08 -3.43 -2.95
C LEU A 19 11.56 -3.65 -2.63
N LYS A 20 12.41 -2.70 -3.00
CA LYS A 20 13.87 -2.78 -2.84
C LYS A 20 14.34 -1.70 -1.88
N ASN A 21 15.22 -2.07 -0.95
CA ASN A 21 15.96 -1.10 -0.14
C ASN A 21 17.23 -0.69 -0.89
N ILE A 22 17.40 0.60 -1.14
CA ILE A 22 18.51 1.13 -1.97
C ILE A 22 19.85 0.94 -1.26
N LYS A 23 19.88 1.12 0.07
CA LYS A 23 21.12 1.06 0.86
C LYS A 23 21.65 -0.36 1.03
N THR A 24 20.77 -1.31 1.29
CA THR A 24 21.13 -2.70 1.61
C THR A 24 21.01 -3.66 0.43
N GLY A 25 20.34 -3.23 -0.65
CA GLY A 25 20.05 -4.08 -1.80
C GLY A 25 18.97 -5.14 -1.56
N LYS A 26 18.45 -5.28 -0.32
CA LYS A 26 17.41 -6.25 0.03
C LYS A 26 16.16 -6.02 -0.83
N ILE A 27 15.51 -7.10 -1.25
CA ILE A 27 14.27 -7.10 -2.05
C ILE A 27 13.22 -7.97 -1.36
N ILE A 28 11.97 -7.51 -1.34
CA ILE A 28 10.81 -8.34 -1.00
C ILE A 28 9.76 -8.24 -2.10
N LYS A 29 8.98 -9.31 -2.26
CA LYS A 29 7.79 -9.32 -3.11
C LYS A 29 6.56 -9.25 -2.21
N ILE A 30 5.68 -8.29 -2.47
CA ILE A 30 4.45 -8.12 -1.69
C ILE A 30 3.32 -8.86 -2.43
N ALA A 31 2.39 -9.47 -1.67
CA ALA A 31 1.27 -10.21 -2.23
C ALA A 31 0.27 -9.29 -2.97
N ALA A 32 -0.36 -9.83 -4.02
CA ALA A 32 -1.10 -9.06 -5.04
C ALA A 32 -2.08 -8.01 -4.50
N MET A 33 -2.96 -8.35 -3.54
CA MET A 33 -3.96 -7.40 -3.07
C MET A 33 -3.37 -6.29 -2.18
N ARG A 34 -2.25 -6.59 -1.50
CA ARG A 34 -1.49 -5.60 -0.70
C ARG A 34 -0.72 -4.65 -1.61
N ILE A 35 -0.26 -5.13 -2.77
CA ILE A 35 0.32 -4.29 -3.81
C ILE A 35 -0.68 -3.28 -4.34
N LYS A 36 -1.87 -3.72 -4.75
CA LYS A 36 -2.90 -2.78 -5.25
C LYS A 36 -3.20 -1.69 -4.21
N CYS A 37 -3.24 -2.07 -2.93
CA CYS A 37 -3.43 -1.12 -1.83
C CYS A 37 -2.27 -0.12 -1.74
N LEU A 38 -1.02 -0.60 -1.82
CA LEU A 38 0.18 0.23 -1.80
C LEU A 38 0.22 1.19 -3.00
N GLU A 39 -0.04 0.69 -4.21
CA GLU A 39 -0.07 1.49 -5.44
C GLU A 39 -1.11 2.59 -5.37
N TYR A 40 -2.32 2.26 -4.90
CA TYR A 40 -3.36 3.25 -4.70
C TYR A 40 -2.91 4.33 -3.71
N MET A 41 -2.31 3.97 -2.58
CA MET A 41 -1.78 4.93 -1.61
C MET A 41 -0.65 5.80 -2.17
N LEU A 42 0.21 5.25 -3.03
CA LEU A 42 1.31 6.00 -3.68
C LEU A 42 0.76 7.01 -4.69
N ASN A 43 -0.20 6.60 -5.52
CA ASN A 43 -0.84 7.46 -6.51
C ASN A 43 -1.65 8.59 -5.89
N HIS A 44 -2.14 8.39 -4.66
CA HIS A 44 -2.94 9.35 -3.91
C HIS A 44 -2.18 9.95 -2.72
N ALA A 45 -0.84 9.87 -2.69
CA ALA A 45 -0.03 10.29 -1.55
C ALA A 45 -0.16 11.79 -1.21
N GLN A 46 -0.54 12.63 -2.19
CA GLN A 46 -0.79 14.05 -2.01
C GLN A 46 -2.20 14.37 -1.47
N GLN A 47 -3.14 13.42 -1.52
CA GLN A 47 -4.49 13.63 -1.00
C GLN A 47 -4.50 13.59 0.53
N GLU A 48 -5.24 14.51 1.15
CA GLU A 48 -5.38 14.57 2.59
C GLU A 48 -6.28 13.46 3.15
N ILE A 49 -7.24 12.98 2.36
CA ILE A 49 -8.20 11.92 2.73
C ILE A 49 -8.25 10.91 1.59
N ILE A 50 -8.27 9.62 1.95
CA ILE A 50 -8.50 8.51 1.01
C ILE A 50 -9.79 7.84 1.43
N TYR A 51 -10.88 8.00 0.69
CA TYR A 51 -12.14 7.41 1.14
C TYR A 51 -12.10 5.89 1.04
N LYS A 52 -12.54 5.22 2.11
CA LYS A 52 -12.69 3.77 2.17
C LYS A 52 -13.36 3.18 0.94
N LYS A 53 -14.47 3.78 0.46
CA LYS A 53 -15.20 3.30 -0.72
C LYS A 53 -14.35 3.32 -1.99
N GLN A 54 -13.51 4.35 -2.17
CA GLN A 54 -12.62 4.44 -3.33
C GLN A 54 -11.55 3.34 -3.26
N LEU A 55 -10.95 3.16 -2.08
CA LEU A 55 -9.95 2.11 -1.88
C LEU A 55 -10.55 0.71 -2.06
N THR A 56 -11.75 0.44 -1.55
CA THR A 56 -12.42 -0.86 -1.75
C THR A 56 -12.78 -1.10 -3.21
N ASN A 57 -13.20 -0.06 -3.94
CA ASN A 57 -13.48 -0.16 -5.36
C ASN A 57 -12.21 -0.47 -6.17
N GLU A 58 -11.08 0.15 -5.83
CA GLU A 58 -9.80 -0.17 -6.48
C GLU A 58 -9.38 -1.63 -6.23
N LEU A 59 -9.51 -2.09 -4.98
CA LEU A 59 -9.05 -3.40 -4.57
C LEU A 59 -9.92 -4.54 -5.13
N TRP A 60 -11.24 -4.35 -5.17
CA TRP A 60 -12.20 -5.42 -5.45
C TRP A 60 -13.18 -5.15 -6.61
N GLY A 61 -13.20 -3.94 -7.17
CA GLY A 61 -14.11 -3.56 -8.25
C GLY A 61 -15.57 -3.75 -7.86
N GLU A 62 -16.36 -4.37 -8.73
CA GLU A 62 -17.77 -4.70 -8.49
C GLU A 62 -17.99 -5.58 -7.26
N ARG A 63 -16.98 -6.36 -6.84
CA ARG A 63 -17.09 -7.21 -5.66
C ARG A 63 -17.04 -6.43 -4.36
N SER A 64 -16.60 -5.16 -4.39
CA SER A 64 -16.49 -4.29 -3.21
C SER A 64 -17.76 -4.24 -2.36
N GLN A 65 -18.94 -4.31 -2.98
CA GLN A 65 -20.24 -4.33 -2.30
C GLN A 65 -20.45 -5.54 -1.38
N PHE A 66 -19.71 -6.63 -1.60
CA PHE A 66 -19.77 -7.85 -0.80
C PHE A 66 -18.63 -7.97 0.22
N ILE A 67 -17.72 -6.99 0.26
CA ILE A 67 -16.54 -7.01 1.12
C ILE A 67 -16.86 -6.33 2.44
N SER A 68 -16.57 -7.02 3.55
CA SER A 68 -16.73 -6.45 4.88
C SER A 68 -15.56 -5.52 5.25
N ASP A 69 -15.81 -4.63 6.19
CA ASP A 69 -14.79 -3.76 6.79
C ASP A 69 -13.60 -4.54 7.33
N ALA A 70 -13.85 -5.73 7.88
CA ALA A 70 -12.81 -6.61 8.41
C ALA A 70 -11.82 -7.05 7.34
N ASN A 71 -12.27 -7.27 6.09
CA ASN A 71 -11.39 -7.62 4.99
C ASN A 71 -10.42 -6.48 4.65
N LEU A 72 -10.93 -5.24 4.60
CA LEU A 72 -10.10 -4.07 4.35
C LEU A 72 -9.10 -3.85 5.50
N THR A 73 -9.56 -3.91 6.75
CA THR A 73 -8.70 -3.81 7.92
C THR A 73 -7.59 -4.87 7.89
N GLN A 74 -7.90 -6.11 7.50
CA GLN A 74 -6.90 -7.17 7.40
C GLN A 74 -5.84 -6.88 6.33
N ILE A 75 -6.23 -6.37 5.16
CA ILE A 75 -5.28 -6.00 4.10
C ILE A 75 -4.38 -4.86 4.56
N LEU A 76 -4.97 -3.83 5.15
CA LEU A 76 -4.24 -2.69 5.70
C LEU A 76 -3.25 -3.14 6.78
N TYR A 77 -3.68 -4.01 7.69
CA TYR A 77 -2.81 -4.58 8.72
C TYR A 77 -1.64 -5.37 8.12
N LEU A 78 -1.89 -6.24 7.15
CA LEU A 78 -0.84 -7.04 6.53
C LEU A 78 0.13 -6.18 5.73
N LEU A 79 -0.37 -5.15 5.01
CA LEU A 79 0.49 -4.20 4.30
C LEU A 79 1.36 -3.42 5.27
N ARG A 80 0.78 -2.93 6.39
CA ARG A 80 1.55 -2.30 7.47
C ARG A 80 2.67 -3.20 7.98
N ARG A 81 2.38 -4.48 8.19
CA ARG A 81 3.33 -5.46 8.71
C ARG A 81 4.48 -5.68 7.73
N ASP A 82 4.18 -5.84 6.45
CA ASP A 82 5.18 -6.00 5.39
C ASP A 82 6.11 -4.77 5.33
N LEU A 83 5.52 -3.57 5.29
CA LEU A 83 6.27 -2.31 5.25
C LEU A 83 7.10 -2.10 6.52
N LYS A 84 6.54 -2.41 7.70
CA LYS A 84 7.28 -2.32 8.98
C LYS A 84 8.47 -3.27 8.99
N GLY A 85 8.30 -4.52 8.58
CA GLY A 85 9.38 -5.51 8.49
C GLY A 85 10.48 -5.13 7.50
N PHE A 86 10.19 -4.18 6.61
CA PHE A 86 11.14 -3.64 5.63
C PHE A 86 11.68 -2.24 5.97
N GLY A 87 11.39 -1.70 7.16
CA GLY A 87 11.90 -0.39 7.59
C GLY A 87 11.11 0.82 7.07
N LEU A 88 9.90 0.61 6.53
CA LEU A 88 8.98 1.67 6.06
C LEU A 88 7.87 1.99 7.06
N SER A 89 8.14 1.87 8.36
CA SER A 89 7.13 2.00 9.42
C SER A 89 6.41 3.35 9.47
N GLN A 90 7.05 4.42 8.99
CA GLN A 90 6.53 5.80 8.99
C GLN A 90 5.70 6.14 7.74
N PHE A 91 5.66 5.26 6.75
CA PHE A 91 4.84 5.47 5.54
C PHE A 91 3.37 5.17 5.83
N PHE A 92 3.12 4.06 6.53
CA PHE A 92 1.77 3.53 6.68
C PHE A 92 0.82 4.31 7.61
N PRO A 93 1.24 4.78 8.80
CA PRO A 93 0.35 5.52 9.71
C PRO A 93 -0.22 6.78 9.04
N ARG A 94 0.62 7.50 8.29
CA ARG A 94 0.22 8.70 7.54
C ARG A 94 -0.85 8.43 6.48
N CYS A 95 -0.84 7.26 5.85
CA CYS A 95 -1.87 6.88 4.87
C CYS A 95 -3.11 6.27 5.53
N LEU A 96 -2.94 5.50 6.61
CA LEU A 96 -4.06 4.82 7.29
C LEU A 96 -5.01 5.80 7.98
N GLU A 97 -4.50 6.84 8.63
CA GLU A 97 -5.32 7.90 9.24
C GLU A 97 -6.21 8.62 8.23
N ARG A 98 -5.81 8.61 6.95
CA ARG A 98 -6.58 9.18 5.83
C ARG A 98 -7.68 8.24 5.34
N VAL A 99 -7.56 6.94 5.58
CA VAL A 99 -8.51 5.91 5.13
C VAL A 99 -9.68 5.73 6.09
N LEU A 100 -9.48 6.04 7.38
CA LEU A 100 -10.47 5.87 8.44
C LEU A 100 -11.33 7.12 8.70
N LYS A 101 -11.04 8.24 8.02
CA LYS A 101 -11.86 9.45 8.01
C LYS A 101 -12.85 9.40 6.85
#